data_AF-A0AAW8DAN4-F1
#
_entry.id   AF-A0AAW8DAN4-F1
#
_cell.length_a   1.000
_cell.length_b   1.000
_cell.length_c   1.000
_cell.angle_alpha   90.00
_cell.angle_beta   90.00
_cell.angle_gamma   90.00
#
_symmetry.space_group_name_H-M   'P 1'
#
loop_
_entity.id
_entity.type
_entity.pdbx_description
1 polymer ?
#
loop_
_entity_poly.entity_id
_entity_poly.type
_entity_poly.pdbx_seq_one_letter_code
_entity_poly.pdbx_strand_id
1 'polypeptide(L)'
;MTDATFRHNVDRERFEVLVDGHVIGKAAYKAYDDGGSPQRIFYHTVINEEFGGQGLAGRLAEVALNETMSEGLGIVPVCPFIKKFLTKHSEYAANVTAPTLAHLEYLNAALVPAARA
;
A
#
# COMPACT_ATOMS: atom_id res chain seq x y z
N MET A 1 -12.18 -8.28 -20.49
CA MET A 1 -11.20 -8.33 -19.40
C MET A 1 -10.14 -7.30 -19.72
N THR A 2 -9.95 -6.33 -18.83
CA THR A 2 -8.90 -5.31 -19.00
C THR A 2 -7.55 -5.98 -18.77
N ASP A 3 -6.63 -5.87 -19.73
CA ASP A 3 -5.28 -6.39 -19.57
C ASP A 3 -4.50 -5.46 -18.62
N ALA A 4 -4.47 -5.84 -17.35
CA ALA A 4 -3.91 -5.05 -16.27
C ALA A 4 -2.62 -5.68 -15.77
N THR A 5 -1.53 -4.92 -15.79
CA THR A 5 -0.23 -5.30 -15.24
C THR A 5 -0.02 -4.67 -13.87
N PHE A 6 0.56 -5.40 -12.94
CA PHE A 6 0.86 -4.92 -11.59
C PHE A 6 2.38 -4.86 -11.42
N ARG A 7 2.89 -3.80 -10.79
CA ARG A 7 4.32 -3.68 -10.48
C ARG A 7 4.56 -2.98 -9.15
N HIS A 8 5.72 -3.25 -8.57
CA HIS A 8 6.27 -2.50 -7.44
C HIS A 8 7.20 -1.39 -7.95
N ASN A 9 6.89 -0.14 -7.60
CA ASN A 9 7.72 1.02 -7.91
C ASN A 9 8.37 1.51 -6.61
N VAL A 10 9.53 0.93 -6.29
CA VAL A 10 10.29 1.17 -5.05
C VAL A 10 10.69 2.64 -4.92
N ASP A 11 11.16 3.26 -6.01
CA ASP A 11 11.58 4.67 -6.05
C ASP A 11 10.46 5.64 -5.65
N ARG A 12 9.20 5.20 -5.82
CA ARG A 12 8.00 5.96 -5.51
C ARG A 12 7.25 5.45 -4.29
N GLU A 13 7.79 4.44 -3.60
CA GLU A 13 7.18 3.77 -2.46
C GLU A 13 5.72 3.40 -2.70
N ARG A 14 5.45 2.76 -3.84
CA ARG A 14 4.07 2.37 -4.20
C ARG A 14 4.01 1.16 -5.11
N PHE A 15 2.93 0.43 -5.00
CA PHE A 15 2.50 -0.55 -5.99
C PHE A 15 1.60 0.14 -7.00
N GLU A 16 1.70 -0.26 -8.26
CA GLU A 16 0.98 0.35 -9.37
C GLU A 16 0.24 -0.72 -10.16
N VAL A 17 -0.95 -0.36 -10.63
CA VAL A 17 -1.65 -1.10 -11.68
C VAL A 17 -1.63 -0.26 -12.95
N LEU A 18 -1.35 -0.92 -14.07
CA LEU A 18 -1.20 -0.32 -15.38
C LEU A 18 -2.14 -0.97 -16.38
N VAL A 19 -2.68 -0.16 -17.28
CA VAL A 19 -3.43 -0.58 -18.48
C VAL A 19 -2.82 0.14 -19.66
N ASP A 20 -2.47 -0.59 -20.71
CA ASP A 20 -1.80 -0.04 -21.90
C ASP A 20 -0.55 0.80 -21.57
N GLY A 21 0.21 0.37 -20.55
CA GLY A 21 1.42 1.06 -20.07
C GLY A 21 1.17 2.32 -19.22
N HIS A 22 -0.08 2.71 -18.99
CA HIS A 22 -0.44 3.87 -18.18
C HIS A 22 -0.78 3.47 -16.76
N VAL A 23 -0.26 4.20 -15.76
CA VAL A 23 -0.61 3.97 -14.35
C VAL A 23 -2.04 4.46 -14.11
N ILE A 24 -2.93 3.52 -13.84
CA ILE A 24 -4.36 3.76 -13.60
C ILE A 24 -4.74 3.59 -12.12
N GLY A 25 -3.80 3.21 -11.27
CA GLY A 25 -4.04 3.06 -9.85
C GLY A 25 -2.76 2.81 -9.06
N LYS A 26 -2.83 3.04 -7.75
CA LYS A 26 -1.69 2.89 -6.84
C LYS A 26 -2.11 2.46 -5.45
N ALA A 27 -1.25 1.69 -4.78
CA ALA A 27 -1.25 1.47 -3.34
C ALA A 27 0.07 2.02 -2.80
N ALA A 28 0.00 3.22 -2.21
CA ALA A 28 1.16 3.93 -1.69
C ALA A 28 1.45 3.52 -0.25
N TYR A 29 2.74 3.37 0.04
CA TYR A 29 3.23 3.08 1.38
C TYR A 29 4.37 4.03 1.76
N LYS A 30 4.75 3.99 3.03
CA LYS A 30 6.04 4.50 3.52
C LYS A 30 6.78 3.39 4.24
N ALA A 31 8.07 3.25 3.97
CA ALA A 31 8.91 2.37 4.77
C ALA A 31 9.02 2.93 6.19
N TYR A 32 8.90 2.08 7.20
CA TYR A 32 9.01 2.46 8.60
C TYR A 32 9.86 1.43 9.34
N ASP A 33 10.80 1.91 10.12
CA ASP A 33 11.70 1.12 10.96
C ASP A 33 12.02 1.93 12.21
N ASP A 34 11.65 1.40 13.38
CA ASP A 34 11.92 1.99 14.69
C ASP A 34 12.91 1.16 15.53
N GLY A 35 13.69 0.30 14.88
CA GLY A 35 14.62 -0.65 15.52
C GLY A 35 13.98 -2.00 15.85
N GLY A 36 12.70 -2.19 15.49
CA GLY A 36 12.01 -3.47 15.49
C GLY A 36 12.10 -4.20 14.14
N SER A 37 11.05 -4.94 13.78
CA SER A 37 10.92 -5.52 12.44
C SER A 37 10.52 -4.42 11.45
N PRO A 38 11.16 -4.29 10.28
CA PRO A 38 10.82 -3.26 9.30
C PRO A 38 9.40 -3.45 8.75
N GLN A 39 8.74 -2.33 8.44
CA GLN A 39 7.31 -2.29 8.12
C GLN A 39 7.01 -1.38 6.93
N ARG A 40 5.85 -1.60 6.29
CA ARG A 40 5.27 -0.71 5.29
C ARG A 40 3.95 -0.15 5.80
N ILE A 41 3.88 1.18 5.92
CA ILE A 41 2.66 1.91 6.29
C ILE A 41 1.85 2.18 5.02
N PHE A 42 0.81 1.38 4.76
CA PHE A 42 -0.09 1.59 3.64
C PHE A 42 -1.12 2.68 3.97
N TYR A 43 -0.94 3.86 3.40
CA TYR A 43 -1.74 5.04 3.74
C TYR A 43 -2.75 5.45 2.68
N HIS A 44 -2.56 5.06 1.42
CA HIS A 44 -3.44 5.49 0.35
C HIS A 44 -3.50 4.48 -0.80
N THR A 45 -4.70 3.99 -1.09
CA THR A 45 -4.99 3.13 -2.24
C THR A 45 -6.09 3.77 -3.08
N VAL A 46 -5.86 3.91 -4.38
CA VAL A 46 -6.81 4.52 -5.32
C VAL A 46 -6.68 3.87 -6.70
N ILE A 47 -7.81 3.71 -7.37
CA ILE A 47 -7.92 3.35 -8.78
C ILE A 47 -8.65 4.50 -9.46
N ASN A 48 -8.23 4.89 -10.66
CA ASN A 48 -8.91 5.88 -11.48
C ASN A 48 -10.38 5.46 -11.65
N GLU A 49 -11.29 6.42 -11.54
CA GLU A 49 -12.73 6.17 -11.48
C GLU A 49 -13.25 5.41 -12.71
N GLU A 50 -12.69 5.72 -13.90
CA GLU A 50 -13.00 5.05 -15.17
C GLU A 50 -12.70 3.53 -15.16
N PHE A 51 -11.80 3.07 -14.27
CA PHE A 51 -11.44 1.66 -14.07
C PHE A 51 -12.08 1.06 -12.80
N GLY A 52 -13.00 1.79 -12.16
CA GLY A 52 -13.76 1.35 -10.99
C GLY A 52 -14.63 0.11 -11.26
N GLY A 53 -14.97 -0.62 -10.20
CA GLY A 53 -15.89 -1.77 -10.28
C GLY A 53 -15.30 -3.06 -10.88
N GLN A 54 -14.05 -3.04 -11.35
CA GLN A 54 -13.40 -4.19 -12.01
C GLN A 54 -12.56 -5.07 -11.07
N GLY A 55 -12.64 -4.84 -9.75
CA GLY A 55 -11.86 -5.60 -8.75
C GLY A 55 -10.36 -5.27 -8.70
N LEU A 56 -9.88 -4.31 -9.50
CA LEU A 56 -8.45 -3.96 -9.60
C LEU A 56 -7.84 -3.48 -8.27
N ALA A 57 -8.62 -2.77 -7.44
CA ALA A 57 -8.15 -2.32 -6.13
C ALA A 57 -7.83 -3.51 -5.19
N GLY A 58 -8.65 -4.57 -5.24
CA GLY A 58 -8.43 -5.78 -4.45
C GLY A 58 -7.18 -6.52 -4.91
N ARG A 59 -7.05 -6.77 -6.22
CA ARG A 59 -5.85 -7.40 -6.81
C ARG A 59 -4.58 -6.59 -6.53
N LEU A 60 -4.66 -5.26 -6.57
CA LEU A 60 -3.52 -4.39 -6.25
C LEU A 60 -3.13 -4.52 -4.78
N ALA A 61 -4.10 -4.59 -3.87
CA ALA A 61 -3.83 -4.82 -2.45
C ALA A 61 -3.23 -6.22 -2.22
N GLU A 62 -3.77 -7.27 -2.85
CA GLU A 62 -3.21 -8.63 -2.78
C GLU A 62 -1.74 -8.64 -3.18
N VAL A 63 -1.39 -8.07 -4.34
CA VAL A 63 -0.01 -7.98 -4.82
C VAL A 63 0.87 -7.25 -3.80
N ALA A 64 0.42 -6.07 -3.35
CA ALA A 64 1.19 -5.24 -2.42
C ALA A 64 1.44 -5.92 -1.07
N LEU A 65 0.42 -6.56 -0.51
CA LEU A 65 0.50 -7.20 0.81
C LEU A 65 1.25 -8.54 0.75
N ASN A 66 1.07 -9.32 -0.32
CA ASN A 66 1.82 -10.56 -0.54
C ASN A 66 3.31 -10.31 -0.66
N GLU A 67 3.70 -9.30 -1.44
CA GLU A 67 5.11 -8.96 -1.61
C GLU A 67 5.72 -8.44 -0.30
N THR A 68 5.00 -7.56 0.41
CA THR A 68 5.40 -7.08 1.74
C THR A 68 5.65 -8.23 2.73
N MET A 69 4.73 -9.20 2.78
CA MET A 69 4.88 -10.39 3.61
C MET A 69 6.04 -11.29 3.15
N SER A 70 6.22 -11.47 1.84
CA SER A 70 7.29 -12.31 1.28
C SER A 70 8.68 -11.73 1.53
N GLU A 71 8.79 -10.41 1.65
CA GLU A 71 10.00 -9.70 2.07
C GLU A 71 10.24 -9.75 3.59
N GLY A 72 9.35 -10.38 4.36
CA GLY A 72 9.44 -10.44 5.82
C GLY A 72 9.09 -9.12 6.53
N LEU A 73 8.43 -8.19 5.82
CA LEU A 73 8.06 -6.88 6.35
C LEU A 73 6.69 -6.91 7.04
N GLY A 74 6.50 -6.06 8.04
CA GLY A 74 5.21 -5.81 8.67
C GLY A 74 4.28 -4.94 7.82
N ILE A 75 2.97 -5.17 7.93
CA ILE A 75 1.91 -4.41 7.27
C ILE A 75 1.24 -3.49 8.30
N VAL A 76 1.29 -2.18 8.07
CA VAL A 76 0.60 -1.19 8.90
C VAL A 76 -0.52 -0.53 8.09
N PRO A 77 -1.80 -0.92 8.29
CA PRO A 77 -2.90 -0.47 7.45
C PRO A 77 -3.52 0.85 7.95
N VAL A 78 -3.05 1.98 7.44
CA VAL A 78 -3.67 3.30 7.72
C VAL A 78 -4.85 3.55 6.78
N CYS A 79 -4.71 3.18 5.51
CA CYS A 79 -5.74 3.33 4.48
C CYS A 79 -7.02 2.55 4.85
N PRO A 80 -8.22 3.19 4.84
CA PRO A 80 -9.48 2.50 5.11
C PRO A 80 -9.76 1.32 4.17
N PHE A 81 -9.34 1.41 2.91
CA PHE A 81 -9.48 0.33 1.94
C PHE A 81 -8.69 -0.91 2.38
N ILE A 82 -7.41 -0.74 2.74
CA ILE A 82 -6.56 -1.84 3.19
C ILE A 82 -7.08 -2.44 4.51
N LYS A 83 -7.55 -1.61 5.45
CA LYS A 83 -8.22 -2.10 6.67
C LYS A 83 -9.39 -3.03 6.33
N LYS A 84 -10.28 -2.60 5.43
CA LYS A 84 -11.43 -3.39 4.99
C LYS A 84 -11.02 -4.65 4.24
N PHE A 85 -9.98 -4.57 3.41
CA PHE A 85 -9.40 -5.72 2.72
C PHE A 85 -8.94 -6.78 3.73
N LEU A 86 -8.12 -6.39 4.71
CA LEU A 86 -7.61 -7.30 5.75
C LEU A 86 -8.70 -8.00 6.58
N THR A 87 -9.88 -7.38 6.77
CA THR A 87 -10.99 -8.07 7.46
C THR A 87 -11.52 -9.32 6.75
N LYS A 88 -11.26 -9.44 5.45
CA LYS A 88 -11.68 -10.58 4.62
C LYS A 88 -10.55 -11.56 4.31
N HIS A 89 -9.32 -11.21 4.69
CA HIS A 89 -8.09 -11.92 4.32
C HIS A 89 -7.26 -12.19 5.58
N SER A 90 -7.66 -13.23 6.33
CA SER A 90 -7.03 -13.60 7.61
C SER A 90 -5.59 -14.12 7.45
N GLU A 91 -5.19 -14.52 6.24
CA GLU A 91 -3.84 -14.97 5.92
C GLU A 91 -2.75 -13.93 6.26
N TYR A 92 -3.09 -12.65 6.26
CA TYR A 92 -2.15 -11.56 6.59
C TYR A 92 -2.05 -11.28 8.09
N ALA A 93 -2.91 -11.86 8.93
CA ALA A 93 -3.08 -11.43 10.32
C ALA A 93 -1.77 -11.49 11.14
N ALA A 94 -0.89 -12.46 10.85
CA ALA A 94 0.40 -12.60 11.53
C ALA A 94 1.40 -11.46 11.22
N ASN A 95 1.23 -10.77 10.08
CA ASN A 95 2.12 -9.70 9.63
C ASN A 95 1.50 -8.31 9.82
N VAL A 96 0.26 -8.22 10.29
CA VAL A 96 -0.43 -6.94 10.48
C VAL A 96 -0.14 -6.37 11.85
N THR A 97 0.37 -5.14 11.87
CA THR A 97 0.51 -4.33 13.08
C THR A 97 -0.52 -3.21 13.04
N ALA A 98 -1.29 -3.04 14.12
CA ALA A 98 -2.23 -1.94 14.22
C ALA A 98 -1.48 -0.59 14.16
N PRO A 99 -1.98 0.42 13.41
CA PRO A 99 -1.35 1.73 13.38
C PRO A 99 -1.25 2.33 14.79
N THR A 100 -0.04 2.73 15.17
CA THR A 100 0.25 3.42 16.44
C THR A 100 0.41 4.91 16.22
N LEU A 101 0.48 5.70 17.29
CA LEU A 101 0.73 7.14 17.19
C LEU A 101 2.06 7.43 16.48
N ALA A 102 3.13 6.71 16.80
CA ALA A 102 4.44 6.86 16.15
C ALA A 102 4.37 6.66 14.63
N HIS A 103 3.62 5.67 14.15
CA HIS A 103 3.40 5.47 12.71
C HIS A 103 2.72 6.68 12.07
N LEU A 104 1.69 7.24 12.73
CA LEU A 104 0.92 8.36 12.20
C LEU A 104 1.74 9.66 12.20
N GLU A 105 2.52 9.89 13.26
CA GLU A 105 3.44 11.03 13.35
C GLU A 105 4.51 10.97 12.27
N TYR A 106 5.15 9.80 12.11
CA TYR A 106 6.12 9.55 11.04
C TYR A 106 5.48 9.77 9.66
N LEU A 107 4.31 9.16 9.41
CA LEU A 107 3.62 9.29 8.14
C LEU A 107 3.27 10.74 7.82
N ASN A 108 2.76 11.49 8.80
CA ASN A 108 2.45 12.90 8.62
C ASN A 108 3.71 13.68 8.23
N ALA A 109 4.81 13.49 8.95
CA ALA A 109 6.09 14.14 8.65
C ALA A 109 6.63 13.77 7.25
N ALA A 110 6.55 12.49 6.87
CA ALA A 110 7.03 11.98 5.58
C ALA A 110 6.17 12.39 4.38
N LEU A 111 4.94 12.84 4.60
CA LEU A 111 4.02 13.31 3.56
C LEU A 111 3.95 14.83 3.44
N VAL A 112 4.49 15.59 4.39
CA VAL A 112 4.64 17.03 4.21
C VAL A 112 5.58 17.24 3.02
N PRO A 113 5.16 17.96 1.97
CA PRO A 113 6.09 18.33 0.92
C PRO A 113 7.21 19.12 1.57
N ALA A 114 8.45 18.61 1.49
CA ALA A 114 9.62 19.38 1.89
C ALA A 114 9.48 20.73 1.20
N ALA A 115 9.30 21.79 1.99
CA ALA A 115 9.20 23.13 1.45
C ALA A 115 10.38 23.31 0.51
N ARG A 116 10.09 23.50 -0.78
CA ARG A 116 11.10 23.73 -1.82
C ARG A 116 12.07 24.79 -1.30
N ALA A 117 13.27 24.36 -0.95
CA ALA A 117 14.44 25.21 -0.78
C ALA A 117 15.08 25.42 -2.16
#